data_AF-A0AAV9A8Y1-F1
#
_entry.id   AF-A0AAV9A8Y1-F1
#
_cell.length_a   1.000
_cell.length_b   1.000
_cell.length_c   1.000
_cell.angle_alpha   90.00
_cell.angle_beta   90.00
_cell.angle_gamma   90.00
#
_symmetry.space_group_name_H-M   'P 1'
#
loop_
_entity.id
_entity.type
_entity.pdbx_description
1 polymer ?
#
loop_
_entity_poly.entity_id
_entity_poly.type
_entity_poly.pdbx_seq_one_letter_code
_entity_poly.pdbx_strand_id
1 'polypeptide(L)'
;MKSEGLEISQPAIDPVQSEVHYKITMHDKTGRVHRGNSKCSNASKEPPCRGLVEGMAPVFSNSAWRCAWQIMQNDHIHGWGMDLKLGYLCTGDHPQKVGIIDSEIIVHRSTKT
;
A
#
# COMPACT_ATOMS: atom_id res chain seq x y z
N MET A 1 3.67 12.73 4.43
CA MET A 1 3.37 12.03 3.15
C MET A 1 3.98 12.70 1.94
N LYS A 2 3.57 13.92 1.57
CA LYS A 2 4.28 14.69 0.53
C LYS A 2 5.78 14.91 0.86
N SER A 3 6.08 15.16 2.13
CA SER A 3 7.47 15.26 2.65
C SER A 3 8.28 13.98 2.47
N GLU A 4 7.63 12.82 2.41
CA GLU A 4 8.24 11.50 2.23
C GLU A 4 8.25 11.08 0.74
N GLY A 5 7.79 11.97 -0.16
CA GLY A 5 7.70 11.70 -1.59
C GLY A 5 6.66 10.63 -1.98
N LEU A 6 5.72 10.30 -1.09
CA LEU A 6 4.71 9.28 -1.36
C LEU A 6 3.57 9.85 -2.21
N GLU A 7 3.24 9.15 -3.29
CA GLU A 7 2.06 9.39 -4.13
C GLU A 7 0.90 8.46 -3.79
N ILE A 8 1.21 7.27 -3.25
CA ILE A 8 0.23 6.32 -2.75
C ILE A 8 0.73 5.84 -1.39
N SER A 9 -0.16 5.78 -0.41
CA SER A 9 0.20 5.34 0.92
C SER A 9 -0.95 4.66 1.62
N GLN A 10 -0.68 3.95 2.70
CA GLN A 10 -1.71 3.58 3.66
C GLN A 10 -1.12 3.64 5.07
N PRO A 11 -1.92 3.87 6.11
CA PRO A 11 -1.51 3.65 7.49
C PRO A 11 -1.10 2.20 7.72
N ALA A 12 -0.21 1.96 8.69
CA ALA A 12 0.18 0.63 9.08
C ALA A 12 -0.96 -0.13 9.78
N ILE A 13 -1.06 -1.43 9.52
CA ILE A 13 -2.04 -2.30 10.15
C ILE A 13 -1.50 -2.81 11.49
N ASP A 14 -2.33 -2.74 12.54
CA ASP A 14 -2.04 -3.39 13.82
C ASP A 14 -2.14 -4.93 13.65
N PRO A 15 -1.03 -5.67 13.76
CA PRO A 15 -1.02 -7.12 13.56
C PRO A 15 -1.61 -7.91 14.72
N VAL A 16 -1.87 -7.28 15.86
CA VAL A 16 -2.46 -7.92 17.04
C VAL A 16 -3.99 -7.88 16.97
N GLN A 17 -4.54 -6.76 16.48
CA GLN A 17 -5.97 -6.51 16.49
C GLN A 17 -6.65 -6.72 15.13
N SER A 18 -5.88 -6.86 14.06
CA SER A 18 -6.40 -6.97 12.68
C SER A 18 -5.96 -8.26 12.02
N GLU A 19 -6.77 -8.72 11.06
CA GLU A 19 -6.33 -9.72 10.10
C GLU A 19 -5.36 -9.06 9.10
N VAL A 20 -4.20 -9.71 8.88
CA VAL A 20 -3.14 -9.18 8.00
C VAL A 20 -3.05 -10.06 6.76
N HIS A 21 -3.48 -9.53 5.61
CA HIS A 21 -3.36 -10.24 4.32
C HIS A 21 -1.95 -10.17 3.74
N TYR A 22 -1.33 -8.99 3.79
CA TYR A 22 0.01 -8.76 3.25
C TYR A 22 0.97 -8.31 4.35
N LYS A 23 2.02 -9.09 4.64
CA LYS A 23 2.95 -8.78 5.75
C LYS A 23 3.69 -7.45 5.61
N ILE A 24 3.79 -6.90 4.41
CA ILE A 24 4.35 -5.56 4.18
C ILE A 24 3.45 -4.46 4.74
N THR A 25 2.19 -4.70 5.11
CA THR A 25 1.29 -3.66 5.62
C THR A 25 1.31 -3.55 7.14
N MET A 26 2.02 -4.47 7.82
CA MET A 26 2.15 -4.48 9.26
C MET A 26 2.98 -3.30 9.77
N HIS A 27 2.61 -2.78 10.93
CA HIS A 27 3.38 -1.74 11.62
C HIS A 27 4.83 -2.18 11.92
N ASP A 28 5.77 -1.38 11.42
CA ASP A 28 7.19 -1.46 11.70
C ASP A 28 7.60 -0.37 12.69
N LYS A 29 8.16 -0.77 13.83
CA LYS A 29 8.56 0.15 14.91
C LYS A 29 9.86 0.89 14.64
N THR A 30 10.56 0.58 13.54
CA THR A 30 11.92 1.08 13.27
C THR A 30 11.95 2.43 12.55
N GLY A 31 10.82 2.91 12.02
CA GLY A 31 10.77 4.12 11.21
C GLY A 31 9.42 4.82 11.22
N ARG A 32 9.34 5.91 10.45
CA ARG A 32 8.07 6.64 10.20
C ARG A 32 7.31 6.10 8.99
N VAL A 33 8.04 5.56 8.02
CA VAL A 33 7.53 5.02 6.77
C VAL A 33 8.43 3.86 6.34
N HIS A 34 7.82 2.77 5.90
CA HIS A 34 8.52 1.70 5.21
C HIS A 34 7.90 1.43 3.83
N ARG A 35 8.70 0.82 2.95
CA ARG A 35 8.36 0.57 1.54
C ARG A 35 8.66 -0.88 1.12
N GLY A 36 8.89 -1.74 2.10
CA GLY A 36 9.34 -3.11 1.98
C GLY A 36 9.34 -3.79 3.34
N ASN A 37 9.39 -5.11 3.37
CA ASN A 37 9.46 -5.88 4.60
C ASN A 37 10.84 -6.55 4.79
N SER A 38 11.07 -7.10 5.98
CA SER A 38 12.34 -7.74 6.36
C SER A 38 12.71 -9.00 5.55
N LYS A 39 11.78 -9.57 4.78
CA LYS A 39 12.02 -10.75 3.92
C LYS A 39 12.34 -10.37 2.47
N CYS A 40 12.29 -9.09 2.13
CA CYS A 40 12.53 -8.60 0.78
C CYS A 40 13.99 -8.21 0.59
N SER A 41 14.57 -8.64 -0.52
CA SER A 41 15.92 -8.22 -0.91
C SER A 41 15.90 -6.83 -1.55
N ASN A 42 17.04 -6.15 -1.58
CA ASN A 42 17.16 -4.87 -2.29
C ASN A 42 16.87 -5.01 -3.81
N ALA A 43 17.07 -6.20 -4.37
CA ALA A 43 16.79 -6.51 -5.77
C ALA A 43 15.29 -6.71 -6.06
N SER A 44 14.47 -6.94 -5.04
CA SER A 44 13.02 -7.11 -5.18
C SER A 44 12.37 -5.76 -5.49
N LYS A 45 11.92 -5.57 -6.74
CA LYS A 45 11.32 -4.31 -7.21
C LYS A 45 9.80 -4.38 -7.37
N GLU A 46 9.23 -5.56 -7.28
CA GLU A 46 7.82 -5.81 -7.52
C GLU A 46 7.03 -6.07 -6.23
N PRO A 47 5.70 -5.91 -6.26
CA PRO A 47 4.81 -6.38 -5.21
C PRO A 47 5.01 -7.89 -4.94
N PRO A 48 4.95 -8.35 -3.68
CA PRO A 48 4.60 -7.59 -2.48
C PRO A 48 5.78 -6.90 -1.79
N CYS A 49 6.95 -6.82 -2.44
CA CYS A 49 8.17 -6.31 -1.80
C CYS A 49 8.38 -4.80 -1.93
N ARG A 50 7.87 -4.18 -2.99
CA ARG A 50 7.76 -2.73 -3.11
C ARG A 50 6.48 -2.38 -3.87
N GLY A 51 6.06 -1.12 -3.80
CA GLY A 51 4.94 -0.69 -4.64
C GLY A 51 3.58 -1.21 -4.18
N LEU A 52 3.46 -1.76 -2.98
CA LEU A 52 2.22 -2.36 -2.48
C LEU A 52 1.62 -1.52 -1.36
N VAL A 53 0.34 -1.17 -1.53
CA VAL A 53 -0.58 -0.84 -0.45
C VAL A 53 -1.79 -1.73 -0.60
N GLU A 54 -2.46 -2.01 0.50
CA GLU A 54 -3.71 -2.75 0.49
C GLU A 54 -4.88 -1.79 0.24
N GLY A 55 -5.83 -2.20 -0.58
CA GLY A 55 -6.98 -1.39 -1.00
C GLY A 55 -7.97 -1.07 0.10
N MET A 56 -7.75 -1.56 1.33
CA MET A 56 -8.61 -1.31 2.47
C MET A 56 -8.50 0.13 3.01
N ALA A 57 -7.33 0.76 2.98
CA ALA A 57 -7.15 2.13 3.46
C ALA A 57 -6.13 2.98 2.65
N PRO A 58 -6.20 3.00 1.30
CA PRO A 58 -5.24 3.74 0.50
C PRO A 58 -5.52 5.25 0.54
N VAL A 59 -4.44 6.01 0.56
CA VAL A 59 -4.40 7.47 0.46
C VAL A 59 -3.59 7.82 -0.78
N PHE A 60 -4.18 8.62 -1.67
CA PHE A 60 -3.59 8.98 -2.95
C PHE A 60 -3.25 10.47 -3.01
N SER A 61 -2.20 10.81 -3.74
CA SER A 61 -2.01 12.14 -4.30
C SER A 61 -3.10 12.43 -5.34
N ASN A 62 -3.28 13.71 -5.73
CA ASN A 62 -4.29 14.05 -6.73
C ASN A 62 -4.03 13.37 -8.09
N SER A 63 -2.75 13.29 -8.52
CA SER A 63 -2.36 12.62 -9.75
C SER A 63 -2.57 11.11 -9.67
N ALA A 64 -2.15 10.48 -8.58
CA ALA A 64 -2.33 9.04 -8.38
C ALA A 64 -3.81 8.65 -8.28
N TRP A 65 -4.64 9.48 -7.64
CA TRP A 65 -6.09 9.27 -7.58
C TRP A 65 -6.74 9.29 -8.97
N ARG A 66 -6.37 10.25 -9.82
CA ARG A 66 -6.89 10.30 -11.19
C ARG A 66 -6.54 9.03 -11.97
N CYS A 67 -5.31 8.54 -11.83
CA CYS A 67 -4.92 7.26 -12.44
C CYS A 67 -5.71 6.08 -11.87
N ALA A 68 -5.77 5.95 -10.54
CA ALA A 68 -6.49 4.87 -9.87
C ALA A 68 -7.97 4.85 -10.28
N TRP A 69 -8.59 6.04 -10.38
CA TRP A 69 -9.95 6.21 -10.86
C TRP A 69 -10.15 5.69 -12.29
N GLN A 70 -9.23 5.99 -13.21
CA GLN A 70 -9.30 5.47 -14.57
C GLN A 70 -9.11 3.95 -14.62
N ILE A 71 -8.25 3.37 -13.77
CA ILE A 71 -8.08 1.92 -13.70
C ILE A 71 -9.38 1.27 -13.20
N MET A 72 -9.96 1.78 -12.11
CA MET A 72 -11.20 1.24 -11.55
C MET A 72 -12.37 1.29 -12.54
N GLN A 73 -12.48 2.36 -13.33
CA GLN A 73 -13.54 2.51 -14.33
C GLN A 73 -13.36 1.57 -15.54
N ASN A 74 -12.13 1.19 -15.88
CA ASN A 74 -11.82 0.40 -17.07
C ASN A 74 -11.62 -1.11 -16.79
N ASP A 75 -11.16 -1.49 -15.60
CA ASP A 75 -10.90 -2.89 -15.20
C ASP A 75 -12.06 -3.39 -14.32
N HIS A 76 -13.19 -3.70 -14.97
CA HIS A 76 -14.48 -4.07 -14.35
C HIS A 76 -14.50 -5.50 -13.75
N ILE A 77 -13.35 -6.04 -13.30
CA ILE A 77 -13.22 -7.37 -12.68
C ILE A 77 -12.93 -7.20 -11.18
N HIS A 78 -14.00 -6.97 -10.41
CA HIS A 78 -14.12 -7.16 -8.95
C HIS A 78 -13.04 -6.57 -8.01
N GLY A 79 -12.15 -5.70 -8.49
CA GLY A 79 -11.06 -5.14 -7.68
C GLY A 79 -9.98 -6.16 -7.26
N TRP A 80 -10.09 -7.43 -7.68
CA TRP A 80 -9.16 -8.47 -7.24
C TRP A 80 -7.79 -8.26 -7.91
N GLY A 81 -6.74 -8.22 -7.08
CA GLY A 81 -5.38 -7.94 -7.53
C GLY A 81 -5.11 -6.46 -7.83
N MET A 82 -6.04 -5.54 -7.53
CA MET A 82 -5.82 -4.10 -7.71
C MET A 82 -4.68 -3.58 -6.81
N ASP A 83 -4.54 -4.14 -5.62
CA ASP A 83 -3.45 -3.85 -4.66
C ASP A 83 -2.05 -4.09 -5.25
N LEU A 84 -1.95 -5.04 -6.19
CA LEU A 84 -0.70 -5.37 -6.89
C LEU A 84 -0.45 -4.46 -8.10
N LYS A 85 -1.48 -3.79 -8.63
CA LYS A 85 -1.39 -3.00 -9.85
C LYS A 85 -1.32 -1.49 -9.59
N LEU A 86 -2.00 -0.98 -8.56
CA LEU A 86 -2.14 0.46 -8.30
C LEU A 86 -0.80 1.17 -8.14
N GLY A 87 0.08 0.62 -7.30
CA GLY A 87 1.39 1.20 -7.06
C GLY A 87 2.22 1.29 -8.34
N TYR A 88 2.28 0.20 -9.10
CA TYR A 88 3.01 0.14 -10.36
C TYR A 88 2.43 1.10 -11.42
N LEU A 89 1.13 0.99 -11.72
CA LEU A 89 0.49 1.70 -12.81
C LEU A 89 0.37 3.22 -12.55
N CYS A 90 0.15 3.62 -11.30
CA CYS A 90 -0.11 5.03 -10.98
C CYS A 90 1.10 5.82 -10.51
N THR A 91 2.26 5.17 -10.35
CA THR A 91 3.52 5.88 -10.03
C THR A 91 4.58 5.78 -11.13
N GLY A 92 4.34 5.00 -12.19
CA GLY A 92 5.21 4.93 -13.38
C GLY A 92 6.57 4.29 -13.09
N ASP A 93 6.59 3.02 -12.66
CA ASP A 93 7.80 2.26 -12.30
C ASP A 93 8.60 2.84 -11.12
N HIS A 94 7.98 3.68 -10.29
CA HIS A 94 8.61 4.28 -9.12
C HIS A 94 8.02 3.73 -7.82
N PRO A 95 8.29 2.45 -7.48
CA PRO A 95 7.67 1.80 -6.33
C PRO A 95 8.09 2.42 -4.99
N GLN A 96 9.11 3.29 -4.98
CA GLN A 96 9.50 4.13 -3.84
C GLN A 96 8.50 5.24 -3.49
N LYS A 97 7.60 5.60 -4.42
CA LYS A 97 6.52 6.56 -4.17
C LYS A 97 5.30 5.91 -3.52
N VAL A 98 5.40 4.62 -3.21
CA VAL A 98 4.37 3.83 -2.53
C VAL A 98 4.93 3.36 -1.19
N GLY A 99 4.16 3.47 -0.12
CA GLY A 99 4.65 3.07 1.20
C GLY A 99 3.61 3.03 2.29
N ILE A 100 4.01 2.45 3.40
CA ILE A 100 3.22 2.32 4.62
C ILE A 100 3.66 3.38 5.61
N ILE A 101 2.71 3.98 6.29
CA ILE A 101 2.95 5.02 7.30
C ILE A 101 2.98 4.35 8.66
N ASP A 102 4.15 4.13 9.23
CA ASP A 102 4.28 3.51 10.56
C ASP A 102 3.89 4.45 11.69
N SER A 103 3.98 5.76 11.47
CA SER A 103 3.52 6.74 12.46
C SER A 103 2.00 6.83 12.60
N GLU A 104 1.24 6.15 11.73
CA GLU A 104 -0.22 6.13 11.73
C GLU A 104 -0.68 4.67 11.68
N ILE A 105 -1.49 4.25 12.66
CA ILE A 105 -1.89 2.86 12.81
C ILE A 105 -3.40 2.74 12.69
N ILE A 106 -3.85 1.76 11.90
CA ILE A 106 -5.27 1.41 11.74
C ILE A 106 -5.53 -0.02 12.20
N VAL A 107 -6.75 -0.23 12.69
CA VAL A 107 -7.25 -1.54 13.10
C VAL A 107 -8.37 -1.94 12.17
N HIS A 108 -8.20 -3.04 11.44
CA HIS A 108 -9.25 -3.62 10.61
C HIS A 108 -9.96 -4.71 11.38
N ARG A 109 -11.18 -4.41 11.83
CA ARG A 109 -12.06 -5.40 12.45
C ARG A 109 -12.89 -6.04 11.35
N SER A 110 -12.52 -7.25 10.92
CA SER A 110 -13.43 -8.09 10.15
C SER A 110 -14.72 -8.26 10.97
N THR A 111 -15.88 -8.15 10.32
CA THR A 111 -17.13 -8.52 10.97
C THR A 111 -17.04 -10.01 11.33
N LYS A 112 -17.08 -10.35 12.62
CA LYS A 112 -17.19 -11.74 13.05
C LYS A 112 -18.45 -12.33 12.41
N THR A 113 -18.26 -13.19 11.41
CA THR A 113 -19.27 -14.17 10.99
C THR A 113 -19.33 -15.31 11.98
#